data_AF-B4HF27-F1
#
_entry.id   AF-B4HF27-F1
#
_cell.length_a   1.000
_cell.length_b   1.000
_cell.length_c   1.000
_cell.angle_alpha   90.00
_cell.angle_beta   90.00
_cell.angle_gamma   90.00
#
_symmetry.space_group_name_H-M   'P 1'
#
loop_
_entity.id
_entity.type
_entity.pdbx_description
1 polymer ?
#
loop_
_entity_poly.entity_id
_entity_poly.type
_entity_poly.pdbx_seq_one_letter_code
_entity_poly.pdbx_strand_id
1 'polypeptide(L)'
;MAQTVQRWPFPNDCHRYYETRLLDCPPEYYWNSQLLQCDSHTPVGCSSLDPIPNWNYSNPNPPPITDPENSDLSKLCENKLNQLIPYPADCTKFIRCDYMPFVMCCPQYLYWNSKLLTCDKMCV
;
A
#
# COMPACT_ATOMS: atom_id res chain seq x y z
N MET A 1 -29.86 -1.77 1.15
CA MET A 1 -28.57 -1.32 1.72
C MET A 1 -27.46 -1.73 0.78
N ALA A 2 -27.00 -0.79 -0.05
CA ALA A 2 -25.99 -1.08 -1.07
C ALA A 2 -24.63 -1.18 -0.38
N GLN A 3 -24.06 -2.39 -0.30
CA GLN A 3 -22.68 -2.56 0.13
C GLN A 3 -21.77 -1.84 -0.86
N THR A 4 -21.03 -0.83 -0.39
CA THR A 4 -20.00 -0.17 -1.19
C THR A 4 -18.86 -1.17 -1.39
N VAL A 5 -18.81 -1.76 -2.59
CA VAL A 5 -17.76 -2.68 -3.00
C VAL A 5 -16.75 -1.91 -3.84
N GLN A 6 -15.52 -1.80 -3.35
CA GLN A 6 -14.43 -1.15 -4.07
C GLN A 6 -13.43 -2.20 -4.54
N ARG A 7 -13.12 -2.19 -5.84
CA ARG A 7 -12.20 -3.15 -6.46
C ARG A 7 -10.98 -2.44 -7.01
N TRP A 8 -9.82 -3.05 -6.79
CA TRP A 8 -8.54 -2.53 -7.22
C TRP A 8 -7.74 -3.62 -7.94
N PRO A 9 -7.02 -3.30 -9.02
CA PRO A 9 -6.15 -4.28 -9.68
C PRO A 9 -5.07 -4.79 -8.72
N PHE A 10 -4.78 -6.09 -8.76
CA PHE A 10 -3.63 -6.62 -8.03
C PHE A 10 -2.35 -6.25 -8.80
N PRO A 11 -1.34 -5.69 -8.14
CA PRO A 11 -0.11 -5.31 -8.81
C PRO A 11 0.55 -6.55 -9.43
N ASN A 12 0.85 -6.48 -10.73
CA ASN A 12 1.61 -7.50 -11.47
C ASN A 12 0.91 -8.87 -11.63
N ASP A 13 -0.40 -9.02 -11.37
CA ASP A 13 -1.17 -10.23 -11.68
C ASP A 13 -2.58 -9.89 -12.21
N CYS A 14 -2.77 -9.98 -13.53
CA CYS A 14 -4.05 -9.65 -14.20
C CYS A 14 -5.18 -10.63 -13.86
N HIS A 15 -4.87 -11.76 -13.21
CA HIS A 15 -5.88 -12.72 -12.77
C HIS A 15 -6.29 -12.50 -11.31
N ARG A 16 -5.70 -11.51 -10.63
CA ARG A 16 -6.00 -11.16 -9.24
C ARG A 16 -6.46 -9.72 -9.13
N TYR A 17 -7.30 -9.46 -8.14
CA TYR A 17 -7.73 -8.12 -7.75
C TYR A 17 -8.01 -8.10 -6.25
N TYR A 18 -7.91 -6.92 -5.64
CA TYR A 18 -8.37 -6.69 -4.28
C TYR A 18 -9.84 -6.28 -4.32
N GLU A 19 -10.65 -6.88 -3.47
CA GLU A 19 -12.04 -6.45 -3.23
C GLU A 19 -12.17 -6.03 -1.78
N THR A 20 -12.40 -4.74 -1.55
CA THR A 20 -12.71 -4.19 -0.24
C THR A 20 -14.23 -4.04 -0.12
N ARG A 21 -14.79 -4.58 0.95
CA ARG A 21 -16.20 -4.45 1.29
C ARG A 21 -16.34 -3.65 2.57
N LEU A 22 -17.10 -2.55 2.51
CA LEU A 22 -17.54 -1.88 3.73
C LEU A 22 -18.67 -2.70 4.34
N LEU A 23 -18.45 -3.18 5.57
CA LEU A 23 -19.43 -3.90 6.34
C LEU A 23 -19.81 -3.07 7.57
N ASP A 24 -21.10 -2.94 7.80
CA ASP A 24 -21.64 -2.32 9.00
C ASP A 24 -21.76 -3.37 10.10
N CYS A 25 -21.31 -3.03 11.32
CA CYS A 25 -21.59 -3.87 12.47
C CYS A 25 -23.10 -3.84 12.78
N PRO A 26 -23.66 -4.92 13.37
CA PRO A 26 -25.00 -4.90 13.90
C PRO A 26 -25.21 -3.76 14.91
N PRO A 27 -26.46 -3.31 15.15
CA PRO A 27 -26.76 -2.33 16.19
C PRO A 27 -26.19 -2.77 17.55
N GLU A 28 -25.62 -1.84 18.31
CA GLU A 28 -24.96 -2.06 19.62
C GLU A 28 -23.59 -2.79 19.58
N TYR A 29 -23.03 -3.07 18.40
CA TYR A 29 -21.69 -3.65 18.25
C TYR A 29 -20.76 -2.69 17.49
N TYR A 30 -19.48 -2.67 17.88
CA TYR A 30 -18.45 -1.79 17.32
C TYR A 30 -17.29 -2.60 16.75
N TRP A 31 -16.67 -2.11 15.68
CA TRP A 31 -15.49 -2.75 15.12
C TRP A 31 -14.32 -2.70 16.10
N ASN A 32 -13.78 -3.87 16.46
CA ASN A 32 -12.59 -4.01 17.29
C ASN A 32 -11.42 -4.48 16.41
N SER A 33 -10.44 -3.59 16.21
CA SER A 33 -9.26 -3.86 15.38
C SER A 33 -8.29 -4.87 16.00
N GLN A 34 -8.31 -5.07 17.32
CA GLN A 34 -7.47 -6.05 18.01
C GLN A 34 -8.03 -7.46 17.89
N LEU A 35 -9.35 -7.60 17.89
CA LEU A 35 -10.04 -8.88 17.75
C LEU A 35 -10.46 -9.20 16.31
N LEU A 36 -10.28 -8.25 15.38
CA LEU A 36 -10.71 -8.33 13.98
C LEU A 36 -12.19 -8.71 13.81
N GLN A 37 -13.04 -8.28 14.74
CA GLN A 37 -14.47 -8.57 14.75
C GLN A 37 -15.28 -7.43 15.37
N CYS A 38 -16.59 -7.42 15.11
CA CYS A 38 -17.51 -6.55 15.83
C CYS A 38 -17.71 -7.11 17.25
N ASP A 39 -17.60 -6.25 18.26
CA ASP A 39 -17.70 -6.61 19.66
C ASP A 39 -18.50 -5.54 20.42
N SER A 40 -19.07 -5.91 21.57
CA SER A 40 -19.90 -5.04 22.41
C SER A 40 -19.10 -4.04 23.25
N HIS A 41 -17.77 -4.11 23.20
CA HIS A 41 -16.89 -3.20 23.91
C HIS A 41 -16.74 -1.86 23.16
N THR A 42 -16.44 -0.78 23.89
CA THR A 42 -16.34 0.59 23.38
C THR A 42 -15.46 0.68 22.12
N PRO A 43 -15.66 1.66 21.21
CA PRO A 43 -14.91 1.78 19.96
C PRO A 43 -13.42 2.07 20.20
N VAL A 44 -12.63 1.03 20.51
CA VAL A 44 -11.18 1.10 20.63
C VAL A 44 -10.61 1.10 19.21
N GLY A 45 -10.15 2.27 18.76
CA GLY A 45 -9.53 2.43 17.43
C GLY A 45 -10.49 2.71 16.28
N CYS A 46 -11.78 2.92 16.55
CA CYS A 46 -12.69 3.58 15.61
C CYS A 46 -12.76 5.06 15.98
N SER A 47 -12.10 5.92 15.20
CA SER A 47 -12.34 7.37 15.27
C SER A 47 -13.76 7.63 14.80
N SER A 48 -14.71 7.71 15.73
CA SER A 48 -16.02 8.24 15.45
C SER A 48 -15.84 9.66 14.92
N LEU A 49 -16.18 9.87 13.64
CA LEU A 49 -16.69 11.16 13.23
C LEU A 49 -18.03 11.32 13.94
N ASP A 50 -18.00 11.90 15.14
CA ASP A 50 -19.22 12.45 15.72
C ASP A 50 -19.78 13.54 14.78
N PRO A 51 -21.11 13.68 14.72
CA PRO A 51 -21.77 14.62 13.82
C PRO A 51 -21.36 16.04 14.22
N ILE A 52 -20.76 16.75 13.26
CA ILE A 52 -20.26 18.13 13.35
C ILE A 52 -21.06 18.99 14.34
N PRO A 53 -20.40 19.53 15.39
CA PRO A 53 -20.68 20.88 15.85
C PRO A 53 -19.40 21.70 15.69
N ASN A 54 -19.42 22.57 14.69
CA ASN A 54 -18.61 23.78 14.55
C ASN A 54 -17.54 24.05 15.62
N TRP A 55 -16.35 23.48 15.46
CA TRP A 55 -15.18 23.95 16.19
C TRP A 55 -14.12 24.41 15.21
N ASN A 56 -13.97 25.74 15.14
CA ASN A 56 -12.84 26.49 14.60
C ASN A 56 -11.54 26.00 15.25
N TYR A 57 -11.04 24.84 14.82
CA TYR A 57 -9.69 24.40 15.13
C TYR A 57 -8.77 24.91 14.03
N SER A 58 -7.94 25.86 14.42
CA SER A 58 -6.74 26.25 13.69
C SER A 58 -5.97 24.98 13.32
N ASN A 59 -6.02 24.67 12.04
CA ASN A 59 -5.22 23.70 11.32
C ASN A 59 -3.80 23.57 11.92
N PRO A 60 -3.45 22.51 12.67
CA PRO A 60 -2.12 21.97 12.50
C PRO A 60 -2.17 21.29 11.13
N ASN A 61 -1.45 21.85 10.16
CA ASN A 61 -1.22 21.21 8.87
C ASN A 61 -1.11 19.69 9.09
N PRO A 62 -1.83 18.86 8.32
CA PRO A 62 -1.57 17.43 8.33
C PRO A 62 -0.06 17.26 8.12
N PRO A 63 0.65 16.49 8.97
CA PRO A 63 2.02 16.13 8.65
C PRO A 63 1.96 15.52 7.24
N PRO A 64 2.87 15.93 6.34
CA PRO A 64 2.90 15.40 4.99
C PRO A 64 2.91 13.88 5.11
N ILE A 65 2.04 13.24 4.35
CA ILE A 65 1.97 11.79 4.19
C ILE A 65 3.29 11.41 3.50
N THR A 66 4.37 11.30 4.27
CA THR A 66 5.64 10.80 3.77
C THR A 66 5.46 9.30 3.66
N ASP A 67 5.11 8.84 2.45
CA ASP A 67 5.31 7.46 2.03
C ASP A 67 6.76 7.08 2.37
N PRO A 68 7.02 6.27 3.39
CA PRO A 68 8.38 5.97 3.84
C PRO A 68 9.19 5.28 2.73
N GLU A 69 8.51 4.55 1.83
CA GLU A 69 9.12 3.81 0.73
C GLU A 69 9.64 4.72 -0.40
N ASN A 70 9.04 5.90 -0.64
CA ASN A 70 9.43 6.76 -1.76
C ASN A 70 10.76 7.52 -1.49
N SER A 71 11.03 7.81 -0.21
CA SER A 71 12.23 8.54 0.19
C SER A 71 13.52 7.73 0.04
N ASP A 72 13.45 6.42 0.26
CA ASP A 72 14.59 5.51 0.06
C ASP A 72 14.79 5.15 -1.42
N LEU A 73 13.71 4.99 -2.18
CA LEU A 73 13.82 4.72 -3.63
C LEU A 73 14.52 5.84 -4.39
N SER A 74 14.24 7.09 -4.01
CA SER A 74 14.89 8.27 -4.60
C SER A 74 16.41 8.26 -4.39
N LYS A 75 16.88 7.82 -3.21
CA LYS A 75 18.31 7.64 -2.91
C LYS A 75 18.93 6.48 -3.68
N LEU A 76 18.23 5.35 -3.78
CA LEU A 76 18.67 4.18 -4.54
C LEU A 76 18.84 4.47 -6.04
N CYS A 77 17.99 5.36 -6.56
CA CYS A 77 18.00 5.79 -7.96
C CYS A 77 18.89 7.01 -8.24
N GLU A 78 19.63 7.51 -7.25
CA GLU A 78 20.51 8.65 -7.41
C GLU A 78 21.57 8.36 -8.50
N ASN A 79 21.62 9.20 -9.54
CA ASN A 79 22.47 9.02 -10.74
C ASN A 79 22.17 7.77 -11.60
N LYS A 80 21.00 7.15 -11.46
CA LYS A 80 20.58 5.96 -12.22
C LYS A 80 19.29 6.20 -13.01
N LEU A 81 19.11 7.40 -13.55
CA LEU A 81 17.93 7.77 -14.33
C LEU A 81 17.79 6.88 -15.58
N ASN A 82 16.58 6.42 -15.86
CA ASN A 82 16.20 5.45 -16.89
C ASN A 82 16.88 4.07 -16.76
N GLN A 83 17.32 3.68 -15.56
CA GLN A 83 17.91 2.37 -15.31
C GLN A 83 16.99 1.47 -14.46
N LEU A 84 17.22 0.17 -14.60
CA LEU A 84 16.57 -0.87 -13.81
C LEU A 84 17.60 -1.45 -12.83
N ILE A 85 17.33 -1.37 -11.53
CA ILE A 85 18.26 -1.81 -10.49
C ILE A 85 17.63 -2.90 -9.61
N PRO A 86 18.43 -3.80 -9.01
CA PRO A 86 17.92 -4.78 -8.07
C PRO A 86 17.34 -4.12 -6.82
N TYR A 87 16.29 -4.73 -6.26
CA TYR A 87 15.78 -4.33 -4.95
C TYR A 87 16.62 -4.97 -3.83
N PRO A 88 17.09 -4.19 -2.82
CA PRO A 88 18.13 -4.65 -1.89
C PRO A 88 17.69 -5.76 -0.91
N ALA A 89 16.38 -5.87 -0.63
CA ALA A 89 15.85 -6.85 0.33
C ALA A 89 15.08 -8.02 -0.31
N ASP A 90 14.89 -8.02 -1.62
CA ASP A 90 14.02 -8.98 -2.31
C ASP A 90 14.41 -9.17 -3.78
N CYS A 91 14.94 -10.36 -4.10
CA CYS A 91 15.31 -10.77 -5.46
C CYS A 91 14.11 -10.89 -6.42
N THR A 92 12.87 -10.95 -5.91
CA THR A 92 11.67 -10.98 -6.74
C THR A 92 11.25 -9.59 -7.21
N LYS A 93 11.99 -8.55 -6.81
CA LYS A 93 11.68 -7.15 -7.10
C LYS A 93 12.86 -6.44 -7.73
N PHE A 94 12.56 -5.45 -8.55
CA PHE A 94 13.51 -4.51 -9.12
C PHE A 94 12.93 -3.11 -9.10
N ILE A 95 13.78 -2.10 -9.15
CA ILE A 95 13.38 -0.71 -9.12
C ILE A 95 13.60 -0.14 -10.52
N ARG A 96 12.56 0.47 -11.06
CA ARG A 96 12.64 1.27 -12.28
C ARG A 96 12.87 2.72 -11.89
N CYS A 97 14.09 3.18 -12.11
CA CYS A 97 14.53 4.52 -11.78
C CYS A 97 14.21 5.47 -12.93
N ASP A 98 12.98 5.96 -13.00
CA ASP A 98 12.61 7.07 -13.90
C ASP A 98 12.53 8.40 -13.12
N TYR A 99 11.91 9.43 -13.70
CA TYR A 99 11.62 10.70 -13.00
C TYR A 99 10.87 10.48 -11.68
N MET A 100 10.05 9.42 -11.62
CA MET A 100 9.43 8.92 -10.41
C MET A 100 9.82 7.44 -10.27
N PRO A 101 10.65 7.06 -9.29
CA PRO A 101 11.10 5.69 -9.16
C PRO A 101 9.99 4.79 -8.62
N PHE A 102 9.85 3.59 -9.18
CA PHE A 102 8.85 2.62 -8.78
C PHE A 102 9.45 1.23 -8.59
N VAL A 103 8.97 0.50 -7.59
CA VAL A 103 9.29 -0.92 -7.41
C VAL A 103 8.38 -1.76 -8.29
N MET A 104 8.99 -2.64 -9.08
CA MET A 104 8.34 -3.59 -9.97
C MET A 104 8.65 -5.01 -9.46
N CYS A 105 7.67 -5.91 -9.54
CA CYS A 105 7.86 -7.31 -9.17
C CYS A 105 8.03 -8.18 -10.42
N CYS A 106 8.84 -9.21 -10.30
CA CYS A 106 8.97 -10.24 -11.32
C CYS A 106 7.75 -11.19 -11.33
N PRO A 107 7.39 -11.76 -12.49
CA PRO A 107 6.33 -12.77 -12.59
C PRO A 107 6.63 -14.00 -11.73
N GLN A 108 5.61 -14.84 -11.52
CA GLN A 108 5.65 -15.98 -10.60
C GLN A 108 6.91 -16.86 -10.82
N TYR A 109 7.65 -17.11 -9.73
CA TYR A 109 8.89 -17.90 -9.70
C TYR A 109 10.05 -17.34 -10.53
N LEU A 110 10.04 -16.05 -10.88
CA LEU A 110 11.15 -15.36 -11.51
C LEU A 110 11.78 -14.34 -10.56
N TYR A 111 13.06 -14.07 -10.80
CA TYR A 111 13.90 -13.17 -10.01
C TYR A 111 14.55 -12.15 -10.94
N TRP A 112 14.86 -10.99 -10.39
CA TRP A 112 15.57 -9.97 -11.14
C TRP A 112 16.98 -10.43 -11.50
N ASN A 113 17.28 -10.39 -12.79
CA ASN A 113 18.61 -10.64 -13.33
C ASN A 113 19.19 -9.31 -13.84
N SER A 114 20.09 -8.72 -13.07
CA SER A 114 20.73 -7.43 -13.37
C SER A 114 21.63 -7.48 -14.60
N LYS A 115 22.06 -8.66 -15.05
CA LYS A 115 22.86 -8.83 -16.28
C LYS A 115 22.00 -8.78 -17.54
N LEU A 116 20.78 -9.34 -17.45
CA LEU A 116 19.83 -9.37 -18.57
C LEU A 116 18.83 -8.22 -18.51
N LEU A 117 18.84 -7.43 -17.42
CA LEU A 117 17.87 -6.37 -17.14
C LEU A 117 16.42 -6.85 -17.27
N THR A 118 16.16 -8.08 -16.84
CA THR A 118 14.85 -8.73 -16.94
C THR A 118 14.65 -9.77 -15.83
N CYS A 119 13.43 -10.26 -15.70
CA CYS A 119 13.10 -11.34 -14.79
C CYS A 119 13.47 -12.70 -15.40
N ASP A 120 14.28 -13.47 -14.69
CA ASP A 120 14.80 -14.77 -15.11
C ASP A 120 14.74 -15.77 -13.94
N LYS A 121 15.12 -17.01 -14.18
CA LYS A 121 15.13 -18.08 -13.17
C LYS A 121 16.20 -17.91 -12.09
N MET A 122 17.08 -16.92 -12.22
CA MET A 122 18.21 -16.69 -11.30
C MET A 122 18.25 -15.24 -10.83
N CYS A 123 18.49 -15.05 -9.53
CA CYS A 123 18.79 -13.73 -8.96
C CYS A 123 20.29 -13.45 -9.14
N VAL A 124 20.62 -12.43 -9.94
CA VAL A 124 22.01 -12.09 -10.28
C VAL A 124 22.20 -10.59 -10.33
#